data_AF-A0A932KKM9-F1
#
_entry.id   AF-A0A932KKM9-F1
#
_cell.length_a   1.000
_cell.length_b   1.000
_cell.length_c   1.000
_cell.angle_alpha   90.00
_cell.angle_beta   90.00
_cell.angle_gamma   90.00
#
_symmetry.space_group_name_H-M   'P 1'
#
loop_
_entity.id
_entity.type
_entity.pdbx_description
1 polymer ?
#
loop_
_entity_poly.entity_id
_entity_poly.type
_entity_poly.pdbx_seq_one_letter_code
_entity_poly.pdbx_strand_id
1 'polypeptide(L)'
;MSKARGKDANLPLQAEGFLDAGLSPVMAMFVTEIIMKAEDTYSRLLLLLESVSGDRKETLMVLVQKLEPLPRELSTSFLAK
;
A
#
# COMPACT_ATOMS: atom_id res chain seq x y z
N MET A 1 17.77 -8.50 16.42
CA MET A 1 16.84 -7.40 16.75
C MET A 1 16.44 -6.72 15.45
N SER A 2 15.22 -6.98 14.98
CA SER A 2 14.79 -6.63 13.63
C SER A 2 14.38 -5.16 13.52
N LYS A 3 14.87 -4.46 12.49
CA LYS A 3 14.57 -3.07 12.15
C LYS A 3 13.08 -2.94 11.74
N ALA A 4 12.20 -2.65 12.70
CA ALA A 4 10.82 -2.25 12.44
C ALA A 4 10.64 -0.72 12.20
N ARG A 5 11.72 0.07 12.28
CA ARG A 5 11.63 1.55 12.36
C ARG A 5 11.26 2.30 11.06
N GLY A 6 11.11 1.61 9.93
CA GLY A 6 10.84 2.27 8.63
C GLY A 6 9.35 2.34 8.24
N LYS A 7 8.54 1.36 8.66
CA LYS A 7 7.14 1.24 8.22
C LYS A 7 6.21 2.10 9.09
N ASP A 8 6.48 2.15 10.39
CA ASP A 8 5.62 2.86 11.36
C ASP A 8 5.79 4.38 11.31
N ALA A 9 6.95 4.89 10.88
CA ALA A 9 7.22 6.33 10.82
C ALA A 9 6.49 7.05 9.67
N ASN A 10 6.07 6.32 8.63
CA ASN A 10 5.34 6.88 7.50
C ASN A 10 3.82 6.99 7.75
N LEU A 11 3.29 6.28 8.76
CA LEU A 11 1.86 6.23 9.05
C LEU A 11 1.31 7.54 9.62
N PRO A 12 1.97 8.20 10.59
CA PRO A 12 1.54 9.51 11.05
C PRO A 12 1.57 10.53 9.92
N LEU A 13 2.60 10.50 9.07
CA LEU A 13 2.79 11.44 7.96
C LEU A 13 1.72 11.29 6.86
N GLN A 14 1.28 10.05 6.56
CA GLN A 14 0.17 9.83 5.63
C GLN A 14 -1.18 10.29 6.22
N ALA A 15 -1.44 9.98 7.49
CA ALA A 15 -2.67 10.39 8.16
C ALA A 15 -2.79 11.92 8.26
N GLU A 16 -1.69 12.61 8.58
CA GLU A 16 -1.61 14.08 8.60
C GLU A 16 -1.93 14.69 7.24
N GLY A 17 -1.37 14.13 6.15
CA GLY A 17 -1.68 14.59 4.79
C GLY A 17 -3.16 14.48 4.42
N PHE A 18 -3.86 13.43 4.90
CA PHE A 18 -5.30 13.29 4.68
C PHE A 18 -6.14 14.25 5.52
N LEU A 19 -5.71 14.53 6.76
CA LEU A 19 -6.34 15.56 7.60
C LEU A 19 -6.24 16.94 6.92
N ASP A 20 -5.06 17.27 6.38
CA ASP A 20 -4.83 18.52 5.63
C ASP A 20 -5.66 18.59 4.33
N ALA A 21 -5.98 17.44 3.74
CA ALA A 21 -6.89 17.32 2.59
C ALA A 21 -8.38 17.44 2.97
N GLY A 22 -8.71 17.60 4.25
CA GLY A 22 -10.07 17.81 4.75
C GLY A 22 -10.81 16.55 5.15
N LEU A 23 -10.14 15.39 5.24
CA LEU A 23 -10.75 14.18 5.79
C LEU A 23 -10.93 14.32 7.30
N SER A 24 -12.01 13.76 7.83
CA SER A 24 -12.18 13.62 9.28
C SER A 24 -11.11 12.65 9.83
N PRO A 25 -10.74 12.74 11.13
CA PRO A 25 -9.75 11.85 11.72
C PRO A 25 -10.07 10.36 11.55
N VAL A 26 -11.35 9.99 11.67
CA VAL A 26 -11.79 8.61 11.47
C VAL A 26 -11.56 8.17 10.02
N MET A 27 -11.87 9.03 9.05
CA MET A 27 -11.67 8.72 7.63
C MET A 27 -10.18 8.68 7.27
N ALA A 28 -9.37 9.61 7.79
CA ALA A 28 -7.92 9.65 7.57
C ALA A 28 -7.22 8.37 8.07
N MET A 29 -7.62 7.87 9.26
CA MET A 29 -7.12 6.58 9.76
C MET A 29 -7.57 5.42 8.88
N PHE A 30 -8.86 5.39 8.50
CA PHE A 30 -9.40 4.32 7.67
C PHE A 30 -8.72 4.23 6.29
N VAL A 31 -8.51 5.37 5.63
CA VAL A 31 -7.78 5.45 4.34
C VAL A 31 -6.33 5.00 4.50
N THR A 32 -5.65 5.46 5.57
CA THR A 32 -4.28 5.02 5.88
C THR A 32 -4.21 3.48 6.03
N GLU A 33 -5.14 2.87 6.76
CA GLU A 33 -5.19 1.41 6.91
C GLU A 33 -5.40 0.67 5.58
N ILE A 34 -6.24 1.19 4.69
CA ILE A 34 -6.48 0.59 3.37
C ILE A 34 -5.20 0.63 2.53
N ILE A 35 -4.52 1.78 2.48
CA ILE A 35 -3.28 1.95 1.72
C ILE A 35 -2.20 1.01 2.26
N MET A 36 -2.05 0.93 3.58
CA MET A 36 -1.12 -0.02 4.21
C MET A 36 -1.41 -1.48 3.83
N LYS A 37 -2.68 -1.89 3.84
CA LYS A 37 -3.07 -3.25 3.45
C LYS A 37 -2.76 -3.52 1.98
N ALA A 38 -2.94 -2.53 1.11
CA ALA A 38 -2.57 -2.63 -0.29
C ALA A 38 -1.04 -2.80 -0.46
N GLU A 39 -0.23 -2.00 0.23
CA GLU A 39 1.24 -2.12 0.21
C GLU A 39 1.72 -3.48 0.75
N ASP A 40 1.13 -3.97 1.85
CA ASP A 40 1.48 -5.27 2.43
C ASP A 40 1.11 -6.41 1.48
N THR A 41 -0.06 -6.33 0.84
CA THR A 41 -0.51 -7.31 -0.14
C THR A 41 0.43 -7.35 -1.34
N TYR A 42 0.77 -6.18 -1.89
CA TYR A 42 1.73 -6.06 -2.99
C TYR A 42 3.10 -6.66 -2.63
N SER A 43 3.63 -6.32 -1.44
CA SER A 43 4.90 -6.85 -0.95
C SER A 43 4.89 -8.38 -0.82
N ARG A 44 3.79 -8.96 -0.33
CA ARG A 44 3.62 -10.42 -0.24
C ARG A 44 3.55 -11.09 -1.61
N LEU A 45 2.91 -10.45 -2.59
CA LEU A 45 2.85 -10.97 -3.96
C LEU A 45 4.23 -10.99 -4.61
N LEU A 46 5.08 -9.99 -4.37
CA LEU A 46 6.47 -9.99 -4.82
C LEU A 46 7.28 -11.15 -4.22
N LEU A 47 7.15 -11.38 -2.91
CA LEU A 47 7.80 -12.54 -2.26
C LEU A 47 7.28 -13.87 -2.80
N LEU A 48 5.97 -13.98 -3.04
CA LEU A 48 5.39 -15.17 -3.64
C LEU A 48 5.92 -15.39 -5.07
N LEU A 49 6.13 -14.33 -5.84
CA LEU A 49 6.66 -14.37 -7.20
C LEU A 49 8.06 -14.97 -7.29
N GLU A 50 8.89 -14.77 -6.26
CA GLU A 50 10.21 -15.39 -6.14
C GLU A 50 10.13 -16.90 -5.92
N SER A 51 9.03 -17.39 -5.35
CA SER A 51 8.84 -18.80 -4.97
C SER A 51 8.12 -19.67 -6.01
N VAL A 52 7.60 -19.06 -7.09
CA VAL A 52 6.83 -19.77 -8.13
C VAL A 52 7.52 -19.78 -9.49
N SER A 53 7.22 -20.79 -10.31
CA SER A 53 7.77 -20.96 -11.67
C SER A 53 6.69 -21.42 -12.66
N GLY A 54 7.00 -21.33 -13.96
CA GLY A 54 6.09 -21.66 -15.06
C GLY A 54 4.88 -20.75 -15.14
N ASP A 55 3.77 -21.26 -15.66
CA ASP A 55 2.51 -20.51 -15.91
C ASP A 55 1.95 -19.79 -14.66
N ARG A 56 2.21 -20.34 -13.47
CA ARG A 56 1.84 -19.72 -12.19
C ARG A 56 2.60 -18.42 -11.95
N LYS A 57 3.87 -18.36 -12.36
CA LYS A 57 4.69 -17.15 -12.27
C LYS A 57 4.17 -16.08 -13.22
N GLU A 58 3.82 -16.43 -14.46
CA GLU A 58 3.25 -15.50 -15.43
C GLU A 58 1.92 -14.92 -14.95
N THR A 59 1.03 -15.78 -14.43
CA THR A 59 -0.23 -15.34 -13.82
C THR A 59 0.00 -14.37 -12.67
N LEU A 60 0.97 -14.68 -11.81
CA LEU A 60 1.31 -13.84 -10.65
C LEU A 60 1.97 -12.52 -11.06
N MET A 61 2.77 -12.50 -12.13
CA MET A 61 3.32 -11.26 -12.69
C MET A 61 2.21 -10.31 -13.16
N VAL A 62 1.18 -10.83 -13.83
CA VAL A 62 0.02 -10.02 -14.25
C VAL A 62 -0.70 -9.43 -13.04
N LEU A 63 -0.86 -10.20 -11.96
CA LEU A 63 -1.47 -9.71 -10.72
C LEU A 63 -0.61 -8.63 -10.05
N VAL A 64 0.70 -8.83 -9.97
CA VAL A 64 1.66 -7.86 -9.43
C VAL A 64 1.59 -6.54 -10.20
N GLN A 65 1.64 -6.58 -11.54
CA GLN A 65 1.55 -5.38 -12.38
C GLN A 65 0.24 -4.62 -12.20
N LYS A 66 -0.89 -5.31 -12.01
CA LYS A 66 -2.19 -4.67 -11.78
C LYS A 66 -2.29 -4.03 -10.39
N LEU A 67 -1.60 -4.57 -9.39
CA LEU A 67 -1.69 -4.12 -8.00
C LEU A 67 -0.60 -3.13 -7.60
N GLU A 68 0.50 -3.07 -8.36
CA GLU A 68 1.60 -2.13 -8.17
C GLU A 68 1.15 -0.66 -8.01
N PRO A 69 0.26 -0.10 -8.86
CA PRO A 69 -0.11 1.31 -8.74
C PRO A 69 -1.10 1.59 -7.61
N LEU A 70 -1.81 0.56 -7.10
CA LEU A 70 -2.99 0.71 -6.25
C LEU A 70 -2.73 1.55 -4.98
N PRO A 71 -1.66 1.34 -4.19
CA PRO A 71 -1.42 2.15 -3.00
C PRO A 71 -1.23 3.63 -3.33
N ARG A 72 -0.52 3.92 -4.43
CA ARG A 72 -0.27 5.28 -4.89
C ARG A 72 -1.54 5.93 -5.42
N GLU A 73 -2.31 5.22 -6.24
CA GLU A 73 -3.57 5.71 -6.79
C GLU A 73 -4.55 6.08 -5.68
N LEU A 74 -4.70 5.21 -4.68
CA LEU A 74 -5.51 5.47 -3.49
C LEU A 74 -5.03 6.74 -2.78
N SER A 75 -3.74 6.84 -2.45
CA SER A 75 -3.18 8.04 -1.82
C SER A 75 -3.45 9.31 -2.64
N THR A 76 -3.20 9.28 -3.96
CA THR A 76 -3.43 10.44 -4.82
C THR A 76 -4.91 10.82 -4.93
N SER A 77 -5.82 9.86 -4.95
CA SER A 77 -7.26 10.13 -5.07
C SER A 77 -7.83 10.87 -3.86
N PHE A 78 -7.27 10.64 -2.67
CA PHE A 78 -7.68 11.32 -1.43
C PHE A 78 -6.92 12.62 -1.18
N LEU A 79 -5.76 12.84 -1.83
CA LEU A 79 -4.96 14.07 -1.70
C LEU A 79 -5.17 15.07 -2.84
N ALA A 80 -5.69 14.63 -3.99
CA ALA A 80 -6.05 15.49 -5.11
C ALA A 80 -7.39 16.17 -4.80
N LYS A 81 -7.36 17.50 -4.70
CA LYS A 81 -8.53 18.36 -4.47
C LYS A 81 -9.52 18.32 -5.64
#